data_AF-A0A7W9IG37-F1
#
_entry.id   AF-A0A7W9IG37-F1
#
_cell.length_a   1.000
_cell.length_b   1.000
_cell.length_c   1.000
_cell.angle_alpha   90.00
_cell.angle_beta   90.00
_cell.angle_gamma   90.00
#
_symmetry.space_group_name_H-M   'P 1'
#
loop_
_entity.id
_entity.type
_entity.pdbx_description
1 polymer ?
#
loop_
_entity_poly.entity_id
_entity_poly.type
_entity_poly.pdbx_seq_one_letter_code
_entity_poly.pdbx_strand_id
1 'polypeptide(L)'
;MGSTAGSATRSAIRSAAGSTTGSATGSGAGEHGALAGAVAVLVAANVLNNRLAPRLAPLTSAAATGVLLALARRSGLSWSELGFHRCSRGVRIGGALAAAVAGVYAAGISVPATRRFFRDERALSLSRARVLEEALLQVPLGTVLLEEVGFRGVFHALVARSYGTGPATAAGSVLFGLWHVLPAIDMMTANPALSRLASGDPAPGRPGWGVTRAVTGAVVSTGLAGVVFTELRRRGGLAAPSMFHLATNSLGYLFARLAPPDPSDPSAPSETGGPSGTGGP
;
A
#
# COMPACT_ATOMS: atom_id res chain seq x y z
N MET A 1 -6.96 -80.47 28.53
CA MET A 1 -5.70 -79.69 28.49
C MET A 1 -6.06 -78.21 28.65
N GLY A 2 -5.60 -77.58 29.76
CA GLY A 2 -5.60 -76.13 30.07
C GLY A 2 -6.98 -75.46 30.25
N SER A 3 -7.50 -75.07 31.43
CA SER A 3 -6.98 -74.37 32.62
C SER A 3 -6.76 -72.85 32.46
N THR A 4 -7.38 -72.10 33.39
CA THR A 4 -7.03 -70.81 34.02
C THR A 4 -7.34 -69.44 33.38
N ALA A 5 -8.09 -68.65 34.19
CA ALA A 5 -7.91 -67.22 34.51
C ALA A 5 -8.42 -66.18 33.47
N GLY A 6 -9.33 -65.24 33.74
CA GLY A 6 -9.74 -64.67 35.03
C GLY A 6 -8.62 -63.85 35.66
N SER A 7 -8.58 -62.53 35.42
CA SER A 7 -7.64 -61.52 35.99
C SER A 7 -6.52 -60.99 35.06
N ALA A 8 -6.88 -60.46 33.90
CA ALA A 8 -6.04 -59.56 33.11
C ALA A 8 -6.93 -58.91 32.03
N THR A 9 -7.20 -57.61 31.90
CA THR A 9 -6.51 -56.44 32.41
C THR A 9 -7.43 -55.26 32.12
N ARG A 10 -8.20 -54.79 33.12
CA ARG A 10 -8.81 -53.44 33.17
C ARG A 10 -7.72 -52.36 33.31
N SER A 11 -6.63 -52.51 32.56
CA SER A 11 -5.44 -51.65 32.55
C SER A 11 -4.96 -51.46 31.11
N ALA A 12 -5.88 -51.11 30.21
CA ALA A 12 -5.55 -50.45 28.94
C ALA A 12 -6.24 -49.07 28.81
N ILE A 13 -6.89 -48.60 29.89
CA ILE A 13 -7.52 -47.27 30.02
C ILE A 13 -6.66 -46.32 30.90
N ARG A 14 -5.50 -46.77 31.39
CA ARG A 14 -4.53 -45.94 32.12
C ARG A 14 -3.11 -46.33 31.74
N SER A 15 -2.49 -45.54 30.84
CA SER A 15 -1.07 -45.49 30.44
C SER A 15 -1.04 -45.38 28.91
N ALA A 16 -1.19 -44.20 28.31
CA ALA A 16 -0.19 -43.15 28.34
C ALA A 16 -0.82 -41.76 28.54
N ALA A 17 -1.13 -41.44 29.78
CA ALA A 17 -1.04 -40.07 30.28
C ALA A 17 0.44 -39.81 30.52
N GLY A 18 1.15 -39.36 29.48
CA GLY A 18 2.59 -39.19 29.49
C GLY A 18 3.02 -38.13 28.49
N SER A 19 3.15 -36.90 28.98
CA SER A 19 4.05 -35.86 28.48
C SER A 19 3.95 -35.43 27.02
N THR A 20 3.03 -34.51 26.73
CA THR A 20 3.29 -33.37 25.83
C THR A 20 2.79 -32.08 26.44
N THR A 21 3.23 -31.75 27.66
CA THR A 21 3.34 -30.35 28.10
C THR A 21 4.59 -29.76 27.47
N GLY A 22 4.51 -29.50 26.17
CA GLY A 22 5.53 -28.81 25.38
C GLY A 22 5.10 -27.38 25.09
N SER A 23 5.67 -26.44 25.85
CA SER A 23 5.93 -25.03 25.49
C SER A 23 4.81 -24.17 24.90
N ALA A 24 3.64 -24.07 25.53
CA ALA A 24 2.69 -23.00 25.20
C ALA A 24 3.20 -21.60 25.61
N THR A 25 4.15 -21.52 26.56
CA THR A 25 4.68 -20.26 27.08
C THR A 25 5.84 -19.68 26.25
N GLY A 26 6.52 -20.51 25.45
CA GLY A 26 7.66 -20.09 24.61
C GLY A 26 7.27 -19.61 23.21
N SER A 27 6.17 -20.11 22.65
CA SER A 27 5.70 -19.71 21.32
C SER A 27 5.14 -18.29 21.31
N GLY A 28 4.24 -17.96 22.25
CA GLY A 28 3.57 -16.65 22.29
C GLY A 28 4.53 -15.46 22.44
N ALA A 29 5.56 -15.58 23.28
CA ALA A 29 6.56 -14.52 23.46
C ALA A 29 7.37 -14.26 22.17
N GLY A 30 7.68 -15.32 21.41
CA GLY A 30 8.34 -15.20 20.11
C GLY A 30 7.46 -14.57 19.04
N GLU A 31 6.13 -14.83 19.07
CA GLU A 31 5.17 -14.23 18.14
C GLU A 31 4.97 -12.74 18.38
N HIS A 32 4.78 -12.34 19.65
CA HIS A 32 4.66 -10.93 20.02
C HIS A 32 5.95 -10.15 19.72
N GLY A 33 7.11 -10.76 19.96
CA GLY A 33 8.41 -10.18 19.60
C GLY A 33 8.56 -9.98 18.09
N ALA A 34 8.13 -10.94 17.27
CA ALA A 34 8.17 -10.81 15.81
C ALA A 34 7.21 -9.75 15.29
N LEU A 35 5.99 -9.67 15.85
CA LEU A 35 5.04 -8.63 15.49
C LEU A 35 5.55 -7.22 15.86
N ALA A 36 6.07 -7.06 17.08
CA ALA A 36 6.67 -5.81 17.52
C ALA A 36 7.87 -5.40 16.64
N GLY A 37 8.73 -6.36 16.30
CA GLY A 37 9.84 -6.15 15.38
C GLY A 37 9.39 -5.73 13.98
N ALA A 38 8.33 -6.34 13.44
CA ALA A 38 7.78 -5.96 12.14
C ALA A 38 7.22 -4.54 12.14
N VAL A 39 6.47 -4.16 13.19
CA VAL A 39 5.96 -2.79 13.36
C VAL A 39 7.11 -1.79 13.50
N ALA A 40 8.15 -2.11 14.27
CA ALA A 40 9.32 -1.25 14.43
C ALA A 40 10.06 -1.00 13.10
N VAL A 41 10.26 -2.04 12.29
CA VAL A 41 10.88 -1.92 10.97
C VAL A 41 10.02 -1.06 10.04
N LEU A 42 8.69 -1.26 10.04
CA LEU A 42 7.77 -0.44 9.26
C LEU A 42 7.85 1.04 9.69
N VAL A 43 7.77 1.34 10.98
CA VAL A 43 7.89 2.72 11.49
C VAL A 43 9.22 3.35 11.09
N ALA A 44 10.33 2.64 11.27
CA ALA A 44 11.65 3.13 10.89
C ALA A 44 11.74 3.42 9.38
N ALA A 45 11.25 2.52 8.54
CA ALA A 45 11.21 2.71 7.09
C ALA A 45 10.31 3.89 6.69
N ASN A 46 9.16 4.07 7.35
CA ASN A 46 8.26 5.20 7.09
C ASN A 46 8.94 6.55 7.39
N VAL A 47 9.60 6.67 8.54
CA VAL A 47 10.32 7.89 8.92
C VAL A 47 11.50 8.14 7.96
N LEU A 48 12.27 7.09 7.65
CA LEU A 48 13.40 7.19 6.74
C LEU A 48 12.98 7.65 5.34
N ASN A 49 11.89 7.08 4.80
CA ASN A 49 11.42 7.37 3.45
C ASN A 49 10.71 8.72 3.31
N ASN A 50 10.14 9.27 4.38
CA ASN A 50 9.40 10.54 4.31
C ASN A 50 10.18 11.73 4.86
N ARG A 51 11.14 11.52 5.77
CA ARG A 51 11.81 12.63 6.49
C ARG A 51 13.31 12.68 6.32
N LEU A 52 13.99 11.54 6.33
CA LEU A 52 15.45 11.52 6.43
C LEU A 52 16.15 11.30 5.09
N ALA A 53 15.67 10.36 4.27
CA ALA A 53 16.26 10.02 2.99
C ALA A 53 15.23 9.67 1.90
N PRO A 54 14.29 10.57 1.54
CA PRO A 54 13.24 10.25 0.56
C PRO A 54 13.77 9.78 -0.80
N ARG A 55 14.94 10.30 -1.23
CA ARG A 55 15.60 9.88 -2.48
C ARG A 55 16.16 8.46 -2.44
N LEU A 56 16.44 7.94 -1.25
CA LEU A 56 16.94 6.58 -1.06
C LEU A 56 15.82 5.56 -0.78
N ALA A 57 14.55 5.98 -0.87
CA ALA A 57 13.41 5.11 -0.57
C ALA A 57 13.47 3.74 -1.27
N PRO A 58 13.88 3.61 -2.55
CA PRO A 58 14.05 2.29 -3.18
C PRO A 58 15.00 1.36 -2.40
N LEU A 59 16.14 1.88 -1.94
CA LEU A 59 17.15 1.11 -1.21
C LEU A 59 16.69 0.78 0.21
N THR A 60 16.17 1.77 0.93
CA THR A 60 15.71 1.61 2.31
C THR A 60 14.47 0.72 2.39
N SER A 61 13.56 0.81 1.42
CA SER A 61 12.41 -0.08 1.30
C SER A 61 12.80 -1.51 0.94
N ALA A 62 13.76 -1.70 0.03
CA ALA A 62 14.29 -3.04 -0.27
C ALA A 62 14.96 -3.67 0.96
N ALA A 63 15.78 -2.90 1.69
CA ALA A 63 16.42 -3.35 2.93
C ALA A 63 15.39 -3.71 4.01
N ALA A 64 14.41 -2.82 4.26
CA ALA A 64 13.33 -3.07 5.22
C ALA A 64 12.50 -4.31 4.84
N THR A 65 12.21 -4.50 3.55
CA THR A 65 11.54 -5.70 3.04
C THR A 65 12.36 -6.96 3.34
N GLY A 66 13.67 -6.92 3.10
CA GLY A 66 14.57 -8.04 3.42
C GLY A 66 14.58 -8.38 4.92
N VAL A 67 14.63 -7.37 5.79
CA VAL A 67 14.57 -7.56 7.25
C VAL A 67 13.23 -8.15 7.66
N LEU A 68 12.11 -7.66 7.13
CA LEU A 68 10.77 -8.17 7.43
C LEU A 68 10.61 -9.63 6.99
N LEU A 69 11.09 -9.97 5.80
CA LEU A 69 11.08 -11.35 5.31
C LEU A 69 11.97 -12.25 6.18
N ALA A 70 13.18 -11.83 6.52
CA ALA A 70 14.06 -12.60 7.40
C ALA A 70 13.42 -12.85 8.78
N LEU A 71 12.80 -11.81 9.37
CA LEU A 71 12.05 -11.92 10.62
C LEU A 71 10.91 -12.93 10.50
N ALA A 72 10.06 -12.79 9.47
CA ALA A 72 8.95 -13.70 9.24
C ALA A 72 9.39 -15.16 9.06
N ARG A 73 10.47 -15.37 8.31
CA ARG A 73 11.02 -16.72 8.06
C ARG A 73 11.60 -17.34 9.32
N ARG A 74 12.29 -16.54 10.17
CA ARG A 74 12.77 -16.97 11.50
C ARG A 74 11.63 -17.28 12.46
N SER A 75 10.48 -16.64 12.29
CA SER A 75 9.24 -16.94 13.03
C SER A 75 8.45 -18.13 12.48
N GLY A 76 8.96 -18.83 11.46
CA GLY A 76 8.36 -20.05 10.92
C GLY A 76 7.30 -19.84 9.83
N LEU A 77 7.04 -18.60 9.39
CA LEU A 77 6.02 -18.36 8.34
C LEU A 77 6.47 -18.86 6.98
N SER A 78 5.65 -19.67 6.31
CA SER A 78 5.90 -20.14 4.95
C SER A 78 5.70 -19.05 3.89
N TRP A 79 6.29 -19.23 2.71
CA TRP A 79 6.04 -18.36 1.55
C TRP A 79 4.56 -18.27 1.17
N SER A 80 3.81 -19.36 1.38
CA SER A 80 2.37 -19.40 1.13
C SER A 80 1.61 -18.49 2.10
N GLU A 81 1.94 -18.53 3.40
CA GLU A 81 1.37 -17.66 4.42
C GLU A 81 1.73 -16.20 4.20
N LEU A 82 2.92 -15.92 3.67
CA LEU A 82 3.34 -14.58 3.25
C LEU A 82 2.61 -14.06 2.00
N GLY A 83 1.82 -14.91 1.33
CA GLY A 83 1.05 -14.53 0.15
C GLY A 83 1.78 -14.75 -1.19
N PHE A 84 2.96 -15.37 -1.18
CA PHE A 84 3.66 -15.81 -2.40
C PHE A 84 3.09 -17.16 -2.87
N HIS A 85 1.80 -17.16 -3.14
CA HIS A 85 1.06 -18.31 -3.66
C HIS A 85 0.07 -17.81 -4.72
N ARG A 86 -0.44 -18.71 -5.58
CA ARG A 86 -1.45 -18.36 -6.60
C ARG A 86 -0.99 -17.27 -7.59
N CYS A 87 0.31 -17.13 -7.86
CA CYS A 87 0.86 -16.06 -8.72
C CYS A 87 0.11 -15.88 -10.04
N SER A 88 -0.18 -16.96 -10.79
CA SER A 88 -0.90 -16.86 -12.07
C SER A 88 -2.34 -16.35 -11.93
N ARG A 89 -3.02 -16.64 -10.81
CA ARG A 89 -4.34 -16.06 -10.52
C ARG A 89 -4.20 -14.61 -10.07
N GLY A 90 -3.19 -14.31 -9.26
CA GLY A 90 -2.86 -12.96 -8.84
C GLY A 90 -2.59 -12.02 -10.01
N VAL A 91 -1.75 -12.47 -10.96
CA VAL A 91 -1.43 -11.72 -12.17
C VAL A 91 -2.66 -11.48 -13.04
N ARG A 92 -3.57 -12.45 -13.17
CA ARG A 92 -4.83 -12.26 -13.91
C ARG A 92 -5.73 -11.22 -13.26
N ILE A 93 -5.95 -11.32 -11.95
CA ILE A 93 -6.77 -10.36 -11.19
C ILE A 93 -6.13 -8.97 -11.23
N GLY A 94 -4.84 -8.89 -10.90
CA GLY A 94 -4.08 -7.65 -10.87
C GLY A 94 -3.97 -6.99 -12.24
N GLY A 95 -3.77 -7.77 -13.31
CA GLY A 95 -3.74 -7.28 -14.69
C GLY A 95 -5.10 -6.74 -15.16
N ALA A 96 -6.20 -7.44 -14.85
CA ALA A 96 -7.55 -6.95 -15.15
C ALA A 96 -7.85 -5.63 -14.41
N LEU A 97 -7.47 -5.53 -13.14
CA LEU A 97 -7.62 -4.30 -12.36
C LEU A 97 -6.70 -3.18 -12.87
N ALA A 98 -5.46 -3.49 -13.26
CA ALA A 98 -4.55 -2.53 -13.85
C ALA A 98 -5.09 -1.95 -15.18
N ALA A 99 -5.68 -2.81 -16.02
CA ALA A 99 -6.36 -2.39 -17.25
C ALA A 99 -7.58 -1.50 -16.95
N ALA A 100 -8.38 -1.85 -15.93
CA ALA A 100 -9.50 -1.02 -15.50
C ALA A 100 -9.04 0.36 -14.99
N VAL A 101 -7.96 0.41 -14.20
CA VAL A 101 -7.36 1.66 -13.73
C VAL A 101 -6.89 2.51 -14.92
N ALA A 102 -6.16 1.92 -15.87
CA ALA A 102 -5.76 2.63 -17.08
C ALA A 102 -6.96 3.17 -17.87
N GLY A 103 -8.05 2.40 -17.97
CA GLY A 103 -9.30 2.83 -18.58
C GLY A 103 -9.96 4.01 -17.85
N VAL A 104 -9.98 4.00 -16.52
CA VAL A 104 -10.49 5.12 -15.71
C VAL A 104 -9.65 6.38 -15.92
N TYR A 105 -8.32 6.25 -15.93
CA TYR A 105 -7.43 7.37 -16.22
C TYR A 105 -7.65 7.92 -17.64
N ALA A 106 -7.73 7.05 -18.64
CA ALA A 106 -7.99 7.43 -20.02
C ALA A 106 -9.32 8.17 -20.17
N ALA A 107 -10.41 7.61 -19.65
CA ALA A 107 -11.72 8.27 -19.65
C ALA A 107 -11.69 9.62 -18.93
N GLY A 108 -11.00 9.69 -17.79
CA GLY A 108 -10.86 10.89 -16.98
C GLY A 108 -10.12 12.04 -17.67
N ILE A 109 -9.09 11.74 -18.48
CA ILE A 109 -8.39 12.78 -19.26
C ILE A 109 -9.14 13.14 -20.56
N SER A 110 -9.98 12.23 -21.09
CA SER A 110 -10.79 12.49 -22.27
C SER A 110 -11.89 13.53 -22.00
N VAL A 111 -12.46 13.55 -20.79
CA VAL A 111 -13.52 14.49 -20.39
C VAL A 111 -12.92 15.81 -19.89
N PRO A 112 -13.14 16.96 -20.57
CA PRO A 112 -12.53 18.24 -20.19
C PRO A 112 -12.79 18.65 -18.75
N ALA A 113 -14.03 18.47 -18.27
CA ALA A 113 -14.45 18.85 -16.92
C ALA A 113 -13.69 18.12 -15.80
N THR A 114 -13.04 16.99 -16.10
CA THR A 114 -12.30 16.18 -15.13
C THR A 114 -10.78 16.30 -15.26
N ARG A 115 -10.25 16.89 -16.34
CA ARG A 115 -8.80 16.97 -16.61
C ARG A 115 -8.00 17.58 -15.46
N ARG A 116 -8.54 18.62 -14.82
CA ARG A 116 -7.91 19.28 -13.66
C ARG A 116 -7.58 18.34 -12.50
N PHE A 117 -8.32 17.23 -12.34
CA PHE A 117 -8.07 16.25 -11.28
C PHE A 117 -6.93 15.28 -11.62
N PHE A 118 -6.53 15.20 -12.89
CA PHE A 118 -5.46 14.33 -13.36
C PHE A 118 -4.15 15.09 -13.61
N ARG A 119 -4.19 16.43 -13.65
CA ARG A 119 -3.01 17.29 -13.76
C ARG A 119 -2.36 17.47 -12.40
N ASP A 120 -1.48 16.54 -12.05
CA ASP A 120 -0.66 16.65 -10.86
C ASP A 120 0.53 17.59 -11.10
N GLU A 121 0.50 18.79 -10.52
CA GLU A 121 1.59 19.79 -10.60
C GLU A 121 2.95 19.24 -10.13
N ARG A 122 2.95 18.29 -9.17
CA ARG A 122 4.18 17.60 -8.78
C ARG A 122 4.73 16.78 -9.94
N ALA A 123 3.88 16.04 -10.65
CA ALA A 123 4.32 15.26 -11.79
C ALA A 123 4.71 16.17 -12.99
N LEU A 124 4.01 17.29 -13.18
CA LEU A 124 4.25 18.24 -14.27
C LEU A 124 5.55 19.06 -14.09
N SER A 125 5.91 19.42 -12.85
CA SER A 125 7.14 20.16 -12.53
C SER A 125 8.44 19.37 -12.67
N LEU A 126 8.36 18.04 -12.77
CA LEU A 126 9.55 17.18 -12.93
C LEU A 126 10.10 17.20 -14.37
N SER A 127 11.27 16.60 -14.60
CA SER A 127 11.70 16.25 -15.97
C SER A 127 11.03 14.95 -16.42
N ARG A 128 10.95 14.69 -17.73
CA ARG A 128 10.42 13.40 -18.26
C ARG A 128 11.18 12.20 -17.68
N ALA A 129 12.51 12.30 -17.61
CA ALA A 129 13.35 11.27 -17.03
C ALA A 129 13.01 11.03 -15.55
N ARG A 130 12.76 12.11 -14.78
CA ARG A 130 12.39 11.97 -13.37
C ARG A 130 10.99 11.38 -13.19
N VAL A 131 10.02 11.71 -14.05
CA VAL A 131 8.70 11.04 -14.02
C VAL A 131 8.83 9.54 -14.26
N LEU A 132 9.67 9.13 -15.22
CA LEU A 132 9.95 7.71 -15.45
C LEU A 132 10.67 7.07 -14.27
N GLU A 133 11.63 7.76 -13.65
CA GLU A 133 12.28 7.28 -12.43
C GLU A 133 11.27 7.08 -11.29
N GLU A 134 10.33 8.02 -11.09
CA GLU A 134 9.26 7.88 -10.12
C GLU A 134 8.39 6.66 -10.43
N ALA A 135 7.89 6.56 -11.67
CA ALA A 135 6.97 5.50 -12.07
C ALA A 135 7.60 4.10 -12.14
N LEU A 136 8.90 3.99 -12.44
CA LEU A 136 9.57 2.71 -12.70
C LEU A 136 10.51 2.25 -11.58
N LEU A 137 10.98 3.16 -10.72
CA LEU A 137 11.90 2.82 -9.62
C LEU A 137 11.34 3.23 -8.26
N GLN A 138 10.95 4.50 -8.10
CA GLN A 138 10.50 5.01 -6.81
C GLN A 138 9.22 4.33 -6.34
N VAL A 139 8.20 4.27 -7.20
CA VAL A 139 6.92 3.64 -6.85
C VAL A 139 7.08 2.13 -6.69
N PRO A 140 7.68 1.37 -7.63
CA PRO A 140 7.73 -0.08 -7.48
C PRO A 140 8.55 -0.54 -6.29
N LEU A 141 9.71 0.05 -6.05
CA LEU A 141 10.64 -0.40 -5.00
C LEU A 141 10.52 0.40 -3.71
N GLY A 142 10.37 1.73 -3.81
CA GLY A 142 10.26 2.62 -2.66
C GLY A 142 8.89 2.54 -1.96
N THR A 143 7.83 2.19 -2.69
CA THR A 143 6.46 2.14 -2.17
C THR A 143 5.89 0.72 -2.21
N VAL A 144 5.62 0.18 -3.40
CA VAL A 144 4.80 -1.03 -3.55
C VAL A 144 5.46 -2.25 -2.91
N LEU A 145 6.75 -2.48 -3.14
CA LEU A 145 7.46 -3.63 -2.60
C LEU A 145 7.33 -3.69 -1.06
N LEU A 146 7.69 -2.60 -0.39
CA LEU A 146 7.63 -2.54 1.07
C LEU A 146 6.20 -2.61 1.59
N GLU A 147 5.28 -1.87 0.97
CA GLU A 147 3.91 -1.81 1.49
C GLU A 147 3.16 -3.13 1.33
N GLU A 148 3.29 -3.80 0.19
CA GLU A 148 2.62 -5.08 -0.04
C GLU A 148 3.26 -6.20 0.77
N VAL A 149 4.59 -6.32 0.77
CA VAL A 149 5.27 -7.36 1.53
C VAL A 149 5.17 -7.10 3.02
N GLY A 150 5.28 -5.85 3.47
CA GLY A 150 5.24 -5.47 4.87
C GLY A 150 3.86 -5.60 5.49
N PHE A 151 2.84 -4.94 4.93
CA PHE A 151 1.49 -4.94 5.50
C PHE A 151 0.71 -6.21 5.13
N ARG A 152 0.65 -6.55 3.84
CA ARG A 152 -0.17 -7.66 3.33
C ARG A 152 0.57 -8.98 3.41
N GLY A 153 1.90 -8.99 3.39
CA GLY A 153 2.69 -10.21 3.56
C GLY A 153 2.93 -10.53 5.04
N VAL A 154 3.93 -9.88 5.63
CA VAL A 154 4.51 -10.20 6.93
C VAL A 154 3.58 -9.85 8.08
N PHE A 155 3.15 -8.59 8.20
CA PHE A 155 2.28 -8.15 9.29
C PHE A 155 0.96 -8.94 9.30
N HIS A 156 0.29 -9.02 8.15
CA HIS A 156 -0.96 -9.78 8.04
C HIS A 156 -0.77 -11.25 8.42
N ALA A 157 0.30 -11.92 7.98
CA ALA A 157 0.55 -13.32 8.31
C ALA A 157 0.82 -13.53 9.80
N LEU A 158 1.60 -12.65 10.44
CA LEU A 158 1.87 -12.71 11.88
C LEU A 158 0.59 -12.56 12.70
N VAL A 159 -0.25 -11.56 12.38
CA VAL A 159 -1.51 -11.35 13.11
C VAL A 159 -2.53 -12.45 12.80
N ALA A 160 -2.61 -12.91 11.55
CA ALA A 160 -3.57 -13.93 11.15
C ALA A 160 -3.31 -15.29 11.82
N ARG A 161 -2.04 -15.60 12.13
CA ARG A 161 -1.66 -16.83 12.80
C ARG A 161 -2.20 -16.90 14.24
N SER A 162 -2.11 -15.79 14.98
CA SER A 162 -2.50 -15.75 16.40
C SER A 162 -3.95 -15.31 16.62
N TYR A 163 -4.52 -14.53 15.69
CA TYR A 163 -5.83 -13.87 15.88
C TYR A 163 -6.83 -14.07 14.72
N GLY A 164 -6.41 -14.74 13.63
CA GLY A 164 -7.26 -14.96 12.46
C GLY A 164 -7.32 -13.79 11.47
N THR A 165 -7.98 -14.02 10.34
CA THR A 165 -7.96 -13.13 9.17
C THR A 165 -8.71 -11.81 9.38
N GLY A 166 -9.79 -11.82 10.16
CA GLY A 166 -10.58 -10.63 10.48
C GLY A 166 -9.74 -9.57 11.22
N PRO A 167 -9.20 -9.89 12.41
CA PRO A 167 -8.30 -8.99 13.14
C PRO A 167 -7.06 -8.59 12.33
N ALA A 168 -6.46 -9.49 11.55
CA ALA A 168 -5.34 -9.15 10.68
C ALA A 168 -5.71 -8.11 9.60
N THR A 169 -6.91 -8.21 9.04
CA THR A 169 -7.42 -7.24 8.07
C THR A 169 -7.69 -5.89 8.75
N ALA A 170 -8.34 -5.88 9.90
CA ALA A 170 -8.64 -4.66 10.64
C ALA A 170 -7.37 -3.94 11.10
N ALA A 171 -6.47 -4.63 11.81
CA ALA A 171 -5.23 -4.05 12.31
C ALA A 171 -4.31 -3.60 11.16
N GLY A 172 -4.19 -4.40 10.10
CA GLY A 172 -3.38 -4.06 8.94
C GLY A 172 -3.91 -2.82 8.22
N SER A 173 -5.24 -2.70 8.09
CA SER A 173 -5.90 -1.55 7.46
C SER A 173 -5.75 -0.28 8.29
N VAL A 174 -5.88 -0.36 9.63
CA VAL A 174 -5.64 0.77 10.53
C VAL A 174 -4.20 1.26 10.43
N LEU A 175 -3.22 0.35 10.53
CA LEU A 175 -1.81 0.73 10.42
C LEU A 175 -1.47 1.26 9.03
N PHE A 176 -2.08 0.74 7.97
CA PHE A 176 -1.91 1.25 6.62
C PHE A 176 -2.52 2.65 6.46
N GLY A 177 -3.64 2.94 7.12
CA GLY A 177 -4.16 4.30 7.22
C GLY A 177 -3.17 5.25 7.89
N LEU A 178 -2.64 4.85 9.05
CA LEU A 178 -1.67 5.65 9.82
C LEU A 178 -0.33 5.84 9.09
N TRP A 179 0.10 4.87 8.29
CA TRP A 179 1.28 4.95 7.43
C TRP A 179 1.26 6.16 6.49
N HIS A 180 0.05 6.60 6.09
CA HIS A 180 -0.15 7.70 5.15
C HIS A 180 -0.19 9.09 5.80
N VAL A 181 -0.01 9.21 7.12
CA VAL A 181 0.01 10.53 7.78
C VAL A 181 1.13 11.42 7.24
N LEU A 182 2.38 10.93 7.18
CA LEU A 182 3.50 11.75 6.68
C LEU A 182 3.36 12.10 5.19
N PRO A 183 3.07 11.14 4.28
CA PRO A 183 2.77 11.47 2.89
C PRO A 183 1.63 12.47 2.72
N ALA A 184 0.55 12.36 3.51
CA ALA A 184 -0.58 13.27 3.42
C ALA A 184 -0.21 14.70 3.83
N ILE A 185 0.58 14.86 4.89
CA ILE A 185 1.13 16.16 5.30
C ILE A 185 1.97 16.75 4.16
N ASP A 186 2.87 15.96 3.57
CA ASP A 186 3.77 16.43 2.52
C ASP A 186 3.04 16.79 1.22
N MET A 187 1.98 16.04 0.88
CA MET A 187 1.10 16.38 -0.24
C MET A 187 0.38 17.72 -0.02
N MET A 188 -0.08 17.99 1.19
CA MET A 188 -0.75 19.25 1.52
C MET A 188 0.19 20.45 1.48
N THR A 189 1.40 20.31 2.02
CA THR A 189 2.41 21.38 1.98
C THR A 189 2.90 21.65 0.56
N ALA A 190 2.96 20.63 -0.30
CA ALA A 190 3.35 20.76 -1.70
C ALA A 190 2.24 21.26 -2.63
N ASN A 191 0.95 21.15 -2.26
CA ASN A 191 -0.17 21.53 -3.11
C ASN A 191 -1.07 22.62 -2.47
N PRO A 192 -0.82 23.91 -2.77
CA PRO A 192 -1.64 25.02 -2.28
C PRO A 192 -3.10 24.97 -2.72
N ALA A 193 -3.42 24.37 -3.87
CA ALA A 193 -4.80 24.23 -4.33
C ALA A 193 -5.58 23.21 -3.50
N LEU A 194 -4.95 22.08 -3.18
CA LEU A 194 -5.51 21.07 -2.28
C LEU A 194 -5.66 21.64 -0.86
N SER A 195 -4.69 22.44 -0.40
CA SER A 195 -4.77 23.21 0.84
C SER A 195 -5.99 24.12 0.91
N ARG A 196 -6.30 24.87 -0.14
CA ARG A 196 -7.51 25.72 -0.20
C ARG A 196 -8.80 24.92 -0.17
N LEU A 197 -8.89 23.83 -0.94
CA LEU A 197 -10.07 22.95 -0.96
C LEU A 197 -10.32 22.27 0.39
N ALA A 198 -9.26 21.78 1.06
CA ALA A 198 -9.38 21.13 2.35
C ALA A 198 -9.72 22.10 3.49
N SER A 199 -9.21 23.33 3.41
CA SER A 199 -9.49 24.39 4.39
C SER A 199 -10.96 24.82 4.37
N GLY A 200 -11.64 24.69 3.23
CA GLY A 200 -12.78 25.56 2.92
C GLY A 200 -12.30 27.01 2.84
N ASP A 201 -13.01 27.89 2.14
CA ASP A 201 -12.65 29.32 2.20
C ASP A 201 -12.63 29.75 3.66
N PRO A 202 -11.51 30.28 4.20
CA PRO A 202 -11.46 30.71 5.58
C PRO A 202 -12.33 31.97 5.69
N ALA A 203 -13.58 31.80 6.12
CA ALA A 203 -14.34 32.92 6.65
C ALA A 203 -13.49 33.58 7.76
N PRO A 204 -13.36 34.92 7.80
CA PRO A 204 -12.53 35.59 8.78
C PRO A 204 -12.91 35.16 10.21
N GLY A 205 -11.93 34.68 11.00
CA GLY A 205 -12.10 34.41 12.44
C GLY A 205 -12.31 32.95 12.87
N ARG A 206 -12.22 31.95 11.98
CA ARG A 206 -12.22 30.53 12.38
C ARG A 206 -10.82 29.89 12.27
N PRO A 207 -10.34 29.14 13.27
CA PRO A 207 -9.11 28.35 13.14
C PRO A 207 -9.25 27.38 11.96
N GLY A 208 -8.28 27.40 11.04
CA GLY A 208 -8.30 26.54 9.85
C GLY A 208 -7.98 25.09 10.19
N TRP A 209 -8.98 24.20 10.09
CA TRP A 209 -8.82 22.74 10.29
C TRP A 209 -8.45 21.99 9.00
N GLY A 210 -8.02 22.69 7.95
CA GLY A 210 -7.85 22.14 6.61
C GLY A 210 -6.87 20.97 6.53
N VAL A 211 -5.69 21.13 7.14
CA VAL A 211 -4.67 20.07 7.20
C VAL A 211 -5.19 18.86 7.97
N THR A 212 -5.78 19.05 9.14
CA THR A 212 -6.34 17.97 9.95
C THR A 212 -7.41 17.20 9.17
N ARG A 213 -8.32 17.90 8.49
CA ARG A 213 -9.37 17.28 7.67
C ARG A 213 -8.80 16.48 6.50
N ALA A 214 -7.81 17.04 5.78
CA ALA A 214 -7.17 16.36 4.66
C ALA A 214 -6.42 15.10 5.12
N VAL A 215 -5.61 15.21 6.17
CA VAL A 215 -4.88 14.06 6.75
C VAL A 215 -5.86 13.00 7.25
N THR A 216 -6.93 13.40 7.95
CA THR A 216 -7.97 12.45 8.40
C THR A 216 -8.64 11.75 7.22
N GLY A 217 -8.98 12.50 6.16
CA GLY A 217 -9.55 11.93 4.94
C GLY A 217 -8.60 10.95 4.25
N ALA A 218 -7.30 11.28 4.18
CA ALA A 218 -6.27 10.40 3.64
C ALA A 218 -6.13 9.12 4.48
N VAL A 219 -6.06 9.22 5.81
CA VAL A 219 -5.96 8.06 6.72
C VAL A 219 -7.18 7.15 6.60
N VAL A 220 -8.40 7.70 6.57
CA VAL A 220 -9.64 6.91 6.44
C VAL A 220 -9.72 6.24 5.07
N SER A 221 -9.48 6.99 3.99
CA SER A 221 -9.55 6.45 2.62
C SER A 221 -8.50 5.37 2.37
N THR A 222 -7.26 5.58 2.82
CA THR A 222 -6.19 4.58 2.69
C THR A 222 -6.42 3.39 3.63
N GLY A 223 -7.01 3.59 4.81
CA GLY A 223 -7.47 2.50 5.67
C GLY A 223 -8.54 1.63 4.98
N LEU A 224 -9.55 2.23 4.36
CA LEU A 224 -10.55 1.51 3.57
C LEU A 224 -9.92 0.79 2.36
N ALA A 225 -8.96 1.43 1.69
CA ALA A 225 -8.17 0.77 0.66
C ALA A 225 -7.44 -0.45 1.23
N GLY A 226 -6.85 -0.37 2.42
CA GLY A 226 -6.20 -1.50 3.11
C GLY A 226 -7.08 -2.75 3.19
N VAL A 227 -8.39 -2.59 3.40
CA VAL A 227 -9.36 -3.70 3.38
C VAL A 227 -9.47 -4.31 1.97
N VAL A 228 -9.61 -3.47 0.95
CA VAL A 228 -9.65 -3.90 -0.46
C VAL A 228 -8.37 -4.63 -0.86
N PHE A 229 -7.20 -4.08 -0.54
CA PHE A 229 -5.90 -4.68 -0.82
C PHE A 229 -5.73 -6.04 -0.11
N THR A 230 -6.21 -6.16 1.13
CA THR A 230 -6.21 -7.43 1.85
C THR A 230 -7.14 -8.46 1.21
N GLU A 231 -8.29 -8.03 0.68
CA GLU A 231 -9.20 -8.91 -0.06
C GLU A 231 -8.60 -9.36 -1.41
N LEU A 232 -7.89 -8.48 -2.11
CA LEU A 232 -7.13 -8.86 -3.32
C LEU A 232 -6.07 -9.90 -3.01
N ARG A 233 -5.31 -9.69 -1.92
CA ARG A 233 -4.35 -10.67 -1.41
C ARG A 233 -5.00 -12.02 -1.14
N ARG A 234 -6.16 -12.04 -0.48
CA ARG A 234 -6.90 -13.28 -0.20
C ARG A 234 -7.31 -14.01 -1.48
N ARG A 235 -7.71 -13.27 -2.53
CA ARG A 235 -8.16 -13.84 -3.81
C ARG A 235 -7.03 -14.29 -4.73
N GLY A 236 -5.86 -13.64 -4.69
CA GLY A 236 -4.83 -13.79 -5.71
C GLY A 236 -3.39 -13.91 -5.20
N GLY A 237 -3.16 -13.97 -3.89
CA GLY A 237 -1.80 -13.79 -3.33
C GLY A 237 -1.32 -12.34 -3.49
N LEU A 238 -0.05 -12.07 -3.18
CA LEU A 238 0.51 -10.71 -3.22
C LEU A 238 0.57 -10.10 -4.63
N ALA A 239 0.62 -10.92 -5.68
CA ALA A 239 0.70 -10.40 -7.05
C ALA A 239 -0.54 -9.55 -7.44
N ALA A 240 -1.74 -9.93 -6.98
CA ALA A 240 -2.97 -9.17 -7.27
C ALA A 240 -2.95 -7.73 -6.71
N PRO A 241 -2.76 -7.52 -5.39
CA PRO A 241 -2.66 -6.18 -4.84
C PRO A 241 -1.43 -5.44 -5.35
N SER A 242 -0.25 -6.08 -5.51
CA SER A 242 0.95 -5.39 -6.03
C SER A 242 0.74 -4.80 -7.43
N MET A 243 0.13 -5.54 -8.36
CA MET A 243 -0.14 -5.02 -9.70
C MET A 243 -1.19 -3.91 -9.68
N PHE A 244 -2.25 -4.07 -8.87
CA PHE A 244 -3.24 -3.02 -8.70
C PHE A 244 -2.63 -1.74 -8.11
N HIS A 245 -1.76 -1.89 -7.10
CA HIS A 245 -1.00 -0.81 -6.48
C HIS A 245 -0.12 -0.08 -7.49
N LEU A 246 0.68 -0.84 -8.25
CA LEU A 246 1.55 -0.30 -9.28
C LEU A 246 0.74 0.50 -10.29
N ALA A 247 -0.41 -0.02 -10.71
CA ALA A 247 -1.28 0.67 -11.66
C ALA A 247 -1.81 1.99 -11.09
N THR A 248 -2.36 1.99 -9.87
CA THR A 248 -2.93 3.22 -9.29
C THR A 248 -1.89 4.30 -9.05
N ASN A 249 -0.64 3.94 -8.73
CA ASN A 249 0.40 4.92 -8.43
C ASN A 249 1.22 5.32 -9.66
N SER A 250 1.71 4.34 -10.43
CA SER A 250 2.63 4.60 -11.55
C SER A 250 1.90 5.22 -12.74
N LEU A 251 0.65 4.80 -13.00
CA LEU A 251 -0.14 5.41 -14.09
C LEU A 251 -0.53 6.84 -13.76
N GLY A 252 -0.67 7.22 -12.48
CA GLY A 252 -0.91 8.61 -12.11
C GLY A 252 0.17 9.56 -12.65
N TYR A 253 1.44 9.19 -12.50
CA TYR A 253 2.57 9.94 -13.06
C TYR A 253 2.55 10.04 -14.58
N LEU A 254 2.21 8.93 -15.26
CA LEU A 254 2.13 8.90 -16.72
C LEU A 254 0.96 9.74 -17.25
N PHE A 255 -0.25 9.54 -16.70
CA PHE A 255 -1.46 10.21 -17.16
C PHE A 255 -1.49 11.69 -16.80
N ALA A 256 -0.80 12.12 -15.73
CA ALA A 256 -0.59 13.54 -15.47
C ALA A 256 0.15 14.24 -16.62
N ARG A 257 1.05 13.54 -17.32
CA ARG A 257 1.75 14.06 -18.50
C ARG A 257 0.96 13.94 -19.81
N LEU A 258 0.07 12.96 -19.89
CA LEU A 258 -0.79 12.76 -21.06
C LEU A 258 -2.04 13.65 -21.04
N ALA A 259 -2.44 14.15 -19.86
CA ALA A 259 -3.60 15.02 -19.71
C ALA A 259 -3.42 16.30 -20.54
N PRO A 260 -4.33 16.59 -21.50
CA PRO A 260 -4.27 17.82 -22.27
C PRO A 260 -4.38 19.06 -21.37
N PRO A 261 -3.89 20.23 -21.82
CA PRO A 261 -4.18 21.51 -21.19
C PRO A 261 -5.70 21.69 -21.01
N ASP A 262 -6.09 22.35 -19.93
CA ASP A 262 -7.49 22.73 -19.75
C ASP A 262 -7.76 23.93 -20.68
N PRO A 263 -8.75 23.84 -21.60
CA PRO A 263 -9.07 24.98 -22.47
C PRO A 263 -9.58 26.21 -21.69
N SER A 264 -9.93 26.06 -20.41
CA SER A 264 -10.28 27.16 -19.52
C SER A 264 -9.09 27.71 -18.71
N ASP A 265 -7.86 27.21 -18.94
CA ASP A 265 -6.65 27.71 -18.31
C ASP A 265 -6.17 29.01 -19.00
N PRO A 266 -6.25 30.17 -18.32
CA PRO A 266 -5.83 31.46 -18.89
C PRO A 266 -4.32 31.55 -19.17
N SER A 267 -3.54 30.55 -18.74
CA SER A 267 -2.09 30.45 -18.90
C SER A 267 -1.67 29.71 -20.17
N ALA A 268 -2.61 29.12 -20.93
CA ALA A 268 -2.30 28.37 -22.13
C ALA A 268 -1.84 29.33 -23.25
N PRO A 269 -0.70 29.08 -23.94
CA PRO A 269 -0.27 29.92 -25.05
C PRO A 269 -1.35 29.88 -26.15
N SER A 270 -1.88 31.05 -26.50
CA SER A 270 -2.84 31.18 -27.59
C SER A 270 -2.16 30.82 -28.90
N GLU A 271 -2.47 29.65 -29.47
CA GLU A 271 -2.17 29.33 -30.85
C GLU A 271 -3.05 30.19 -31.77
N THR A 272 -2.73 31.47 -31.89
CA THR A 272 -3.28 32.37 -32.90
C THR A 272 -2.13 33.19 -33.49
N GLY A 273 -1.22 32.49 -34.16
CA GLY A 273 -0.19 33.06 -35.03
C GLY A 273 -0.40 32.59 -36.46
N GLY A 274 -1.53 32.96 -37.08
CA GLY A 274 -1.72 32.81 -38.52
C GLY A 274 -0.92 33.88 -39.28
N PRO A 275 -0.30 33.57 -40.43
CA PRO A 275 0.50 34.54 -41.17
C PRO A 275 -0.44 35.59 -41.78
N SER A 276 -0.43 36.80 -41.22
CA SER A 276 -1.04 37.97 -41.85
C SER A 276 -0.20 38.34 -43.07
N GLY A 277 -0.75 37.98 -44.24
CA GLY A 277 -0.20 38.36 -45.53
C GLY A 277 -0.11 39.87 -45.68
N THR A 278 1.08 40.35 -46.03
CA THR A 278 1.29 41.69 -46.54
C THR A 278 0.86 41.73 -48.00
N GLY A 279 -0.39 42.12 -48.25
CA GLY A 279 -0.82 42.67 -49.53
C GLY A 279 -0.65 44.19 -49.50
N GLY A 280 -0.03 44.74 -50.55
CA GLY A 280 0.12 46.19 -50.80
C GLY A 280 -1.22 46.90 -51.07
N PRO A 281 -1.21 48.11 -51.67
CA PRO A 281 -0.32 48.57 -52.74
C PRO A 281 0.85 49.47 -52.32
#